data_AF-A0A7W7ZI18-F1
#
_entry.id   AF-A0A7W7ZI18-F1
#
_cell.length_a   1.000
_cell.length_b   1.000
_cell.length_c   1.000
_cell.angle_alpha   90.00
_cell.angle_beta   90.00
_cell.angle_gamma   90.00
#
_symmetry.space_group_name_H-M   'P 1'
#
loop_
_entity.id
_entity.type
_entity.pdbx_description
1 polymer ?
#
loop_
_entity_poly.entity_id
_entity_poly.type
_entity_poly.pdbx_seq_one_letter_code
_entity_poly.pdbx_strand_id
1 'polypeptide(L)'
;MTVTGRRTVYELRAISCLPLAVDGADKEGNCRHPQLRGLVTTWREMREAIASYATRAADKMRRYRVAAEIIFVFMHTNNFNNAPFYSNGASARFAGTNIDTGEVVALAVRLGEGCGETASATQRQGS
;
A
#
# COMPACT_ATOMS: atom_id res chain seq x y z
N MET A 1 19.89 2.54 22.96
CA MET A 1 20.58 3.03 21.75
C MET A 1 20.14 2.18 20.57
N THR A 2 19.39 2.76 19.62
CA THR A 2 18.92 2.06 18.42
C THR A 2 20.03 1.98 17.37
N VAL A 3 19.97 0.96 16.50
CA VAL A 3 20.96 0.72 15.43
C VAL A 3 21.14 1.97 14.54
N THR A 4 20.07 2.73 14.31
CA THR A 4 20.07 3.98 13.54
C THR A 4 20.94 5.06 14.20
N GLY A 5 20.81 5.28 15.51
CA GLY A 5 21.58 6.31 16.22
C GLY A 5 23.08 6.06 16.21
N ARG A 6 23.50 4.79 16.31
CA ARG A 6 24.91 4.41 16.19
C ARG A 6 25.46 4.67 14.78
N ARG A 7 24.68 4.37 13.74
CA ARG A 7 25.06 4.65 12.34
C ARG A 7 25.22 6.15 12.10
N THR A 8 24.32 6.98 12.63
CA THR A 8 24.43 8.44 12.53
C THR A 8 25.72 8.97 13.16
N VAL A 9 26.12 8.48 14.34
CA VAL A 9 27.36 8.90 15.01
C VAL A 9 28.61 8.50 14.19
N TYR A 10 28.60 7.34 13.56
CA TYR A 10 29.74 6.88 12.75
C TYR A 10 29.84 7.63 11.41
N GLU A 11 28.73 7.92 10.72
CA GLU A 11 28.74 8.75 9.50
C GLU A 11 29.25 10.17 9.78
N LEU A 12 28.84 10.79 10.91
CA LEU A 12 29.37 12.09 11.35
C LEU A 12 30.87 12.06 11.66
N ARG A 13 31.44 10.87 11.88
CA ARG A 13 32.89 10.64 12.06
C ARG A 13 33.56 10.21 10.75
N ALA A 14 32.90 10.38 9.61
CA ALA A 14 33.37 9.95 8.29
C ALA A 14 33.63 8.43 8.16
N ILE A 15 32.99 7.62 9.01
CA ILE A 15 33.01 6.17 8.91
C ILE A 15 31.75 5.74 8.17
N SER A 16 31.90 5.41 6.88
CA SER A 16 30.78 4.95 6.05
C SER A 16 30.22 3.63 6.60
N CYS A 17 28.96 3.68 7.02
CA CYS A 17 28.21 2.57 7.61
C CYS A 17 27.23 1.93 6.63
N LEU A 18 26.95 2.62 5.54
CA LEU A 18 26.06 2.21 4.47
C LEU A 18 26.87 2.22 3.17
N PRO A 19 27.31 1.06 2.66
CA PRO A 19 27.98 1.01 1.37
C PRO A 19 27.03 1.54 0.30
N LEU A 20 27.52 2.44 -0.54
CA LEU A 20 26.76 2.95 -1.67
C LEU A 20 26.51 1.77 -2.62
N ALA A 21 25.27 1.29 -2.71
CA ALA A 21 24.91 0.24 -3.65
C ALA A 21 25.07 0.78 -5.08
N VAL A 22 26.08 0.28 -5.79
CA VAL A 22 26.45 0.73 -7.15
C VAL A 22 25.47 0.16 -8.18
N ASP A 23 24.88 -0.99 -7.88
CA ASP A 23 23.82 -1.61 -8.65
C ASP A 23 22.48 -1.35 -7.97
N GLY A 24 21.52 -0.78 -8.70
CA GLY A 24 20.18 -0.54 -8.18
C GLY A 24 19.55 -1.87 -7.78
N ALA A 25 19.31 -2.06 -6.48
CA ALA A 25 18.69 -3.28 -5.94
C ALA A 25 17.45 -3.66 -6.76
N ASP A 26 17.25 -4.97 -6.95
CA ASP A 26 16.06 -5.50 -7.60
C ASP A 26 14.82 -4.89 -6.96
N LYS A 27 13.82 -4.54 -7.78
CA LYS A 27 12.62 -3.86 -7.28
C LYS A 27 11.82 -4.83 -6.38
N GLU A 28 12.05 -4.76 -5.07
CA GLU A 28 11.41 -5.63 -4.07
C GLU A 28 9.91 -5.32 -3.85
N GLY A 29 9.41 -4.19 -4.35
CA GLY A 29 8.00 -3.84 -4.21
C GLY A 29 7.54 -2.76 -5.19
N ASN A 30 6.26 -2.83 -5.57
CA ASN A 30 5.59 -1.80 -6.37
C ASN A 30 4.39 -1.23 -5.60
N CYS A 31 4.66 -0.29 -4.71
CA CYS A 31 3.61 0.48 -4.03
C CYS A 31 3.16 1.66 -4.89
N ARG A 32 1.84 1.84 -5.02
CA ARG A 32 1.24 3.02 -5.62
C ARG A 32 0.25 3.63 -4.64
N HIS A 33 0.50 4.88 -4.27
CA HIS A 33 -0.44 5.65 -3.48
C HIS A 33 -1.54 6.20 -4.39
N PRO A 34 -2.82 6.06 -3.99
CA PRO A 34 -3.93 6.77 -4.60
C PRO A 34 -3.69 8.28 -4.66
N GLN A 35 -3.66 8.87 -5.86
CA GLN A 35 -3.87 10.31 -6.00
C GLN A 35 -5.38 10.55 -6.06
N LEU A 36 -5.96 10.74 -4.88
CA LEU A 36 -7.38 10.97 -4.75
C LEU A 36 -7.70 12.45 -5.05
N ARG A 37 -8.67 12.69 -5.95
CA ARG A 37 -9.05 14.05 -6.39
C ARG A 37 -10.03 14.77 -5.45
N GLY A 38 -10.40 14.15 -4.33
CA GLY A 38 -11.38 14.67 -3.37
C GLY A 38 -11.63 13.67 -2.25
N LEU A 39 -12.58 13.98 -1.36
CA LEU A 39 -12.98 13.05 -0.31
C LEU A 39 -13.80 11.90 -0.92
N VAL A 40 -13.40 10.64 -0.69
CA VAL A 40 -14.23 9.48 -1.02
C VAL A 40 -15.14 9.21 0.16
N THR A 41 -16.44 9.33 -0.06
CA THR A 41 -17.44 9.22 1.02
C THR A 41 -18.31 7.97 0.87
N THR A 42 -18.33 7.36 -0.32
CA THR A 42 -19.13 6.17 -0.60
C THR A 42 -18.27 4.94 -0.88
N TRP A 43 -18.77 3.78 -0.50
CA TRP A 43 -18.12 2.50 -0.82
C TRP A 43 -17.97 2.31 -2.35
N ARG A 44 -18.95 2.75 -3.14
CA ARG A 44 -18.90 2.64 -4.60
C ARG A 44 -17.69 3.39 -5.19
N GLU A 45 -17.48 4.63 -4.77
CA GLU A 45 -16.32 5.43 -5.19
C GLU A 45 -15.01 4.80 -4.71
N MET A 46 -14.98 4.26 -3.49
CA MET A 46 -13.81 3.57 -2.96
C MET A 46 -13.47 2.33 -3.79
N ARG A 47 -14.47 1.52 -4.15
CA ARG A 47 -14.33 0.34 -5.01
C ARG A 47 -13.81 0.71 -6.40
N GLU A 48 -14.37 1.73 -7.02
CA GLU A 48 -13.92 2.25 -8.32
C GLU A 48 -12.47 2.75 -8.27
N ALA A 49 -12.11 3.41 -7.17
CA ALA A 49 -10.75 3.89 -6.93
C ALA A 49 -9.78 2.69 -6.80
N ILE A 50 -10.08 1.70 -5.95
CA ILE A 50 -9.27 0.48 -5.76
C ILE A 50 -9.04 -0.23 -7.10
N ALA A 51 -10.10 -0.46 -7.87
CA ALA A 51 -10.01 -1.13 -9.17
C ALA A 51 -9.12 -0.36 -10.17
N SER A 52 -9.28 0.97 -10.21
CA SER A 52 -8.45 1.85 -11.06
C SER A 52 -6.97 1.80 -10.67
N TYR A 53 -6.65 1.73 -9.38
CA TYR A 53 -5.28 1.65 -8.90
C TYR A 53 -4.65 0.28 -9.14
N ALA A 54 -5.39 -0.80 -8.86
CA ALA A 54 -4.96 -2.16 -9.13
C ALA A 54 -4.64 -2.35 -10.62
N THR A 55 -5.48 -1.80 -11.51
CA THR A 55 -5.23 -1.81 -12.97
C THR A 55 -3.92 -1.11 -13.32
N ARG A 56 -3.69 0.10 -12.81
CA ARG A 56 -2.45 0.86 -13.05
C ARG A 56 -1.22 0.22 -12.42
N ALA A 57 -1.38 -0.49 -11.30
CA ALA A 57 -0.32 -1.27 -10.69
C ALA A 57 0.04 -2.46 -11.58
N ALA A 58 -0.95 -3.19 -12.11
CA ALA A 58 -0.75 -4.27 -13.06
C ALA A 58 -0.07 -3.79 -14.36
N ASP A 59 -0.49 -2.65 -14.92
CA ASP A 59 0.20 -2.04 -16.07
C ASP A 59 1.68 -1.77 -15.78
N LYS A 60 1.98 -1.29 -14.58
CA LYS A 60 3.36 -1.01 -14.17
C LYS A 60 4.16 -2.31 -14.00
N MET A 61 3.55 -3.35 -13.42
CA MET A 61 4.15 -4.69 -13.31
C MET A 61 4.49 -5.26 -14.68
N ARG A 62 3.56 -5.16 -15.65
CA ARG A 62 3.77 -5.55 -17.05
C ARG A 62 4.91 -4.79 -17.72
N ARG A 63 4.97 -3.47 -17.55
CA ARG A 63 6.05 -2.62 -18.11
C ARG A 63 7.42 -3.01 -17.59
N TYR A 64 7.54 -3.37 -16.32
CA TYR A 64 8.80 -3.81 -15.72
C TYR A 64 9.03 -5.32 -15.81
N ARG A 65 8.12 -6.08 -16.43
CA ARG A 65 8.15 -7.56 -16.53
C ARG A 65 8.34 -8.24 -15.18
N VAL A 66 7.71 -7.69 -14.14
CA VAL A 66 7.69 -8.26 -12.79
C VAL A 66 6.31 -8.80 -12.47
N ALA A 67 6.24 -9.82 -11.61
CA ALA A 67 5.01 -10.41 -11.12
C ALA A 67 4.90 -10.23 -9.60
N ALA A 68 3.68 -10.15 -9.08
CA ALA A 68 3.43 -10.01 -7.64
C ALA A 68 2.99 -11.35 -7.05
N GLU A 69 3.52 -11.66 -5.87
CA GLU A 69 3.10 -12.81 -5.07
C GLU A 69 2.11 -12.41 -3.96
N ILE A 70 2.27 -11.21 -3.41
CA ILE A 70 1.45 -10.67 -2.34
C ILE A 70 0.87 -9.33 -2.79
N ILE A 71 -0.41 -9.12 -2.49
CA ILE A 71 -1.06 -7.82 -2.62
C ILE A 71 -1.47 -7.31 -1.23
N PHE A 72 -1.26 -6.02 -1.01
CA PHE A 72 -1.66 -5.33 0.22
C PHE A 72 -2.50 -4.12 -0.15
N VAL A 73 -3.70 -4.04 0.41
CA VAL A 73 -4.61 -2.91 0.26
C VAL A 73 -4.77 -2.27 1.63
N PHE A 74 -4.54 -0.97 1.71
CA PHE A 74 -4.70 -0.21 2.95
C PHE A 74 -5.53 1.04 2.68
N MET A 75 -6.29 1.45 3.68
CA MET A 75 -7.16 2.60 3.67
C MET A 75 -6.94 3.40 4.94
N HIS A 76 -6.75 4.70 4.80
CA HIS A 76 -6.69 5.60 5.93
C HIS A 76 -7.51 6.86 5.64
N THR A 77 -8.15 7.41 6.67
CA THR A 77 -8.76 8.74 6.58
C THR A 77 -7.72 9.81 6.88
N ASN A 78 -7.94 10.99 6.28
CA ASN A 78 -7.04 12.12 6.43
C ASN A 78 -7.08 12.66 7.87
N ASN A 79 -5.92 12.72 8.54
CA ASN A 79 -5.73 13.23 9.89
C ASN A 79 -5.75 14.77 10.00
N PHE A 80 -5.80 15.50 8.88
CA PHE A 80 -5.74 16.96 8.85
C PHE A 80 -7.11 17.65 9.02
N ASN A 81 -8.20 16.90 8.98
CA ASN A 81 -9.51 17.35 9.46
C ASN A 81 -9.75 16.71 10.83
N ASN A 82 -10.35 17.45 11.77
CA ASN A 82 -10.62 17.07 13.16
C ASN A 82 -11.65 15.90 13.30
N ALA A 83 -11.63 14.96 12.36
CA ALA A 83 -12.49 13.81 12.23
C ALA A 83 -11.80 12.56 12.81
N PRO A 84 -12.56 11.51 13.18
CA PRO A 84 -12.00 10.26 13.67
C PRO A 84 -11.01 9.66 12.66
N PHE A 85 -9.79 9.39 13.15
CA PHE A 85 -8.77 8.69 12.37
C PHE A 85 -9.18 7.23 12.19
N TYR A 86 -9.22 6.79 10.95
CA TYR A 86 -9.45 5.42 10.56
C TYR A 86 -8.24 4.95 9.77
N SER A 87 -7.71 3.79 10.11
CA SER A 87 -6.64 3.13 9.38
C SER A 87 -6.86 1.63 9.44
N ASN A 88 -6.97 1.00 8.28
CA ASN A 88 -7.11 -0.44 8.15
C ASN A 88 -6.38 -0.93 6.91
N GLY A 89 -6.05 -2.20 6.87
CA GLY A 89 -5.47 -2.82 5.69
C GLY A 89 -5.60 -4.34 5.74
N ALA A 90 -5.59 -4.94 4.56
CA ALA A 90 -5.65 -6.37 4.37
C ALA A 90 -4.64 -6.79 3.29
N SER A 91 -4.05 -7.97 3.48
CA SER A 91 -3.20 -8.60 2.48
C SER A 91 -3.76 -9.96 2.07
N ALA A 92 -3.44 -10.36 0.84
CA ALA A 92 -3.59 -11.73 0.40
C ALA A 92 -2.40 -12.12 -0.47
N ARG A 93 -2.15 -13.42 -0.50
CA ARG A 93 -1.16 -14.04 -1.37
C ARG A 93 -1.87 -14.69 -2.55
N PHE A 94 -1.30 -14.56 -3.75
CA PHE A 94 -1.75 -15.30 -4.92
C PHE A 94 -1.29 -16.77 -4.83
N ALA A 95 -1.95 -17.68 -5.57
CA ALA A 95 -1.54 -19.09 -5.61
C ALA A 95 -0.15 -19.31 -6.25
N GLY A 96 0.38 -18.29 -6.93
CA GLY A 96 1.72 -18.21 -7.51
C GLY A 96 2.05 -16.76 -7.88
N THR A 97 3.16 -16.51 -8.57
CA THR A 97 3.49 -15.18 -9.09
C THR A 97 2.51 -14.77 -10.17
N ASN A 98 1.86 -13.61 -10.00
CA ASN A 98 0.77 -13.17 -10.85
C ASN A 98 1.02 -11.79 -11.48
N ILE A 99 0.65 -11.66 -12.75
CA ILE A 99 0.71 -10.42 -13.54
C ILE A 99 -0.62 -10.13 -14.27
N ASP A 100 -1.62 -11.00 -14.08
CA ASP A 100 -2.93 -10.82 -14.68
C ASP A 100 -3.68 -9.66 -14.03
N THR A 101 -4.15 -8.73 -14.86
CA THR A 101 -4.83 -7.52 -14.38
C THR A 101 -6.18 -7.86 -13.74
N GLY A 102 -6.90 -8.85 -14.28
CA GLY A 102 -8.20 -9.26 -13.78
C GLY A 102 -8.10 -9.85 -12.38
N GLU A 103 -7.17 -10.78 -12.17
CA GLU A 103 -6.95 -11.38 -10.85
C GLU A 103 -6.44 -10.37 -9.82
N VAL A 104 -5.53 -9.48 -10.21
CA VAL A 104 -5.01 -8.42 -9.32
C VAL A 104 -6.13 -7.45 -8.91
N VAL A 105 -6.97 -7.03 -9.85
CA VAL A 105 -8.12 -6.14 -9.57
C VAL A 105 -9.17 -6.83 -8.71
N ALA A 106 -9.53 -8.07 -9.04
CA ALA A 106 -10.53 -8.83 -8.30
C ALA A 106 -10.09 -9.06 -6.85
N LEU A 107 -8.83 -9.45 -6.63
CA LEU A 107 -8.31 -9.66 -5.28
C LEU A 107 -8.20 -8.34 -4.50
N ALA A 108 -7.77 -7.25 -5.13
CA ALA A 108 -7.70 -5.94 -4.49
C ALA A 108 -9.07 -5.43 -4.03
N VAL A 109 -10.10 -5.58 -4.88
CA VAL A 109 -11.47 -5.18 -4.55
C VAL A 109 -12.02 -6.01 -3.39
N ARG A 110 -11.84 -7.33 -3.41
CA ARG A 110 -12.27 -8.22 -2.32
C ARG A 110 -11.61 -7.88 -0.99
N LEU A 111 -10.30 -7.60 -0.99
CA LEU A 111 -9.59 -7.15 0.21
C LEU A 111 -10.14 -5.81 0.71
N GLY A 112 -10.48 -4.92 -0.23
CA GLY A 112 -11.09 -3.65 0.10
C GLY A 112 -12.47 -3.77 0.75
N GLU A 113 -13.31 -4.69 0.28
CA GLU A 113 -14.64 -4.93 0.83
C GLU A 113 -14.57 -5.34 2.31
N GLY A 114 -13.65 -6.27 2.64
CA GLY A 114 -13.44 -6.68 4.03
C GLY A 114 -12.91 -5.55 4.94
N CYS A 115 -12.10 -4.64 4.39
CA CYS A 115 -11.68 -3.44 5.12
C CYS A 115 -12.84 -2.44 5.32
N GLY A 116 -13.71 -2.28 4.31
CA GLY A 116 -14.86 -1.37 4.39
C GLY A 116 -15.90 -1.79 5.42
N GLU A 117 -16.24 -3.08 5.48
CA GLU A 117 -17.21 -3.62 6.43
C GLU A 117 -16.77 -3.42 7.88
N THR A 118 -15.47 -3.64 8.15
CA THR A 118 -14.86 -3.42 9.47
C THR A 118 -14.85 -1.95 9.86
N ALA A 119 -14.71 -1.02 8.89
CA ALA A 119 -14.86 0.42 9.14
C ALA A 119 -16.26 0.79 9.67
N SER A 120 -17.30 0.29 8.99
CA SER A 120 -18.70 0.55 9.37
C SER A 120 -19.09 -0.07 10.72
N ALA A 121 -18.45 -1.18 11.11
CA ALA A 121 -18.64 -1.79 12.43
C ALA A 121 -17.97 -0.97 13.54
N THR A 122 -16.77 -0.44 13.31
CA THR A 122 -16.04 0.39 14.29
C THR A 122 -16.73 1.74 14.53
N GLN A 123 -17.35 2.35 13.51
CA GLN A 123 -18.10 3.61 13.68
C GLN A 123 -19.39 3.47 14.51
N ARG A 124 -19.94 2.27 14.69
CA ARG A 124 -21.18 2.05 15.47
C ARG A 124 -20.96 1.76 16.96
N GLN A 125 -19.74 1.45 17.39
CA GLN A 125 -19.42 1.12 18.79
C GLN A 125 -18.89 2.31 19.61
N GLY A 126 -18.76 3.49 19.00
CA GLY A 126 -18.19 4.69 19.63
C GLY A 126 -19.18 5.79 20.01
N SER A 127 -20.47 5.47 20.22
CA SER A 127 -21.51 6.43 20.67
C SER A 127 -22.00 6.13 22.07
#